data_AF-T1HS87-F1
#
_entry.id   AF-T1HS87-F1
#
_cell.length_a   1.000
_cell.length_b   1.000
_cell.length_c   1.000
_cell.angle_alpha   90.00
_cell.angle_beta   90.00
_cell.angle_gamma   90.00
#
_symmetry.space_group_name_H-M   'P 1'
#
loop_
_entity.id
_entity.type
_entity.pdbx_description
1 polymer ?
#
loop_
_entity_poly.entity_id
_entity_poly.type
_entity_poly.pdbx_seq_one_letter_code
_entity_poly.pdbx_strand_id
1 'polypeptide(L)' 'MMRLSIFTIFGFIYLGSACREDKPPVFSSEYSVRGVLTIPYAELTEPFFAWYDSHNGRSRIDYYG' A
#
# COMPACT_ATOMS: atom_id res chain seq x y z
N MET A 1 18.84 -47.30 23.92
CA MET A 1 19.49 -46.17 23.23
C MET A 1 18.64 -45.71 22.04
N MET A 2 17.48 -45.06 22.27
CA MET A 2 16.61 -44.56 21.19
C MET A 2 15.80 -43.30 21.60
N ARG A 3 16.21 -42.62 22.68
CA ARG A 3 15.51 -41.43 23.23
C ARG A 3 16.24 -40.11 22.99
N LEU A 4 17.50 -40.15 22.53
CA LEU A 4 18.32 -38.95 22.30
C LEU A 4 18.15 -38.36 20.89
N SER A 5 17.68 -39.17 19.91
CA SER A 5 17.54 -38.75 18.50
C SER A 5 16.31 -37.90 18.20
N ILE A 6 15.28 -37.94 19.07
CA ILE A 6 14.02 -37.22 18.83
C ILE A 6 14.15 -35.74 19.24
N PHE A 7 14.90 -35.45 20.32
CA PHE A 7 15.10 -34.09 20.80
C PHE A 7 15.93 -33.21 19.86
N THR A 8 16.88 -33.80 19.13
CA THR A 8 17.69 -33.10 18.13
C THR A 8 16.89 -32.73 16.88
N ILE A 9 15.89 -33.52 16.49
CA ILE A 9 15.01 -33.22 15.35
C ILE A 9 14.08 -32.06 15.67
N PHE A 10 13.50 -32.01 16.87
CA PHE A 10 12.67 -30.88 17.32
C PHE A 10 13.46 -29.57 17.44
N GLY A 11 14.73 -29.63 17.85
CA GLY A 11 15.62 -28.46 17.88
C GLY A 11 15.92 -27.89 16.49
N PHE A 12 16.07 -28.75 15.47
CA PHE A 12 16.30 -28.33 14.09
C PHE A 12 15.05 -27.73 13.43
N ILE A 13 13.85 -28.23 13.76
CA ILE A 13 12.57 -27.68 13.29
C ILE A 13 12.34 -26.26 13.86
N TYR A 14 12.77 -26.00 15.10
CA TYR A 14 12.65 -24.68 15.72
C TYR A 14 13.60 -23.61 15.14
N LEU A 15 14.76 -24.01 14.58
CA LEU A 15 15.71 -23.06 13.97
C LEU A 15 15.37 -22.70 12.51
N GLY A 16 14.56 -23.51 11.82
CA GLY A 16 14.30 -23.37 10.37
C GLY A 16 13.19 -22.39 9.97
N SER A 17 12.47 -21.78 10.92
CA SER A 17 11.23 -21.03 10.62
C SER A 17 11.41 -19.52 10.42
N ALA A 18 12.61 -19.02 10.15
CA ALA A 18 12.84 -17.60 9.87
C ALA A 18 12.83 -17.29 8.36
N CYS A 19 11.80 -17.73 7.63
CA CYS A 19 11.55 -17.18 6.29
C CYS A 19 10.68 -15.93 6.45
N ARG A 20 11.28 -14.76 6.24
CA ARG A 20 10.58 -13.47 6.33
C ARG A 20 9.64 -13.36 5.13
N GLU A 21 8.35 -13.54 5.36
CA GLU A 21 7.32 -13.28 4.36
C GLU A 21 7.25 -11.77 4.12
N ASP A 22 7.83 -11.32 3.02
CA ASP A 22 7.63 -9.95 2.54
C ASP A 22 6.19 -9.83 2.04
N LYS A 23 5.33 -9.28 2.90
CA LYS A 23 3.93 -9.04 2.55
C LYS A 23 3.87 -8.09 1.35
N PRO A 24 2.96 -8.34 0.39
CA PRO A 24 2.76 -7.41 -0.72
C PRO A 24 2.33 -6.03 -0.17
N PRO A 25 2.62 -4.94 -0.92
CA PRO A 25 2.17 -3.62 -0.53
C PRO A 25 0.64 -3.59 -0.45
N VAL A 26 0.13 -3.05 0.66
CA VAL A 26 -1.31 -2.81 0.85
C VAL A 26 -1.62 -1.42 0.30
N PHE A 27 -2.51 -1.36 -0.67
CA PHE A 27 -3.00 -0.12 -1.26
C PHE A 27 -4.21 0.40 -0.50
N SER A 28 -4.29 1.72 -0.32
CA SER A 28 -5.44 2.38 0.31
C SER A 28 -6.69 2.26 -0.58
N SER A 29 -7.88 2.27 0.01
CA SER A 29 -9.16 2.47 -0.68
C SER A 29 -9.46 3.93 -0.99
N GLU A 30 -8.70 4.84 -0.36
CA GLU A 30 -8.90 6.28 -0.42
C GLU A 30 -7.59 6.98 -0.82
N TYR A 31 -7.70 7.94 -1.72
CA TYR A 31 -6.58 8.75 -2.19
C TYR A 31 -6.96 10.22 -2.28
N SER A 32 -6.00 11.09 -1.99
CA SER A 32 -6.10 12.52 -2.24
C SER A 32 -4.83 13.02 -2.91
N VAL A 33 -4.96 13.97 -3.85
CA VAL A 33 -3.83 14.59 -4.51
C VAL A 33 -4.06 16.10 -4.62
N ARG A 34 -2.96 16.87 -4.55
CA ARG A 34 -2.91 18.27 -4.89
C ARG A 34 -1.90 18.44 -6.01
N GLY A 35 -2.24 19.26 -7.00
CA GLY A 35 -1.33 19.56 -8.09
C GLY A 35 -1.64 20.90 -8.73
N VAL A 36 -1.08 21.09 -9.91
CA VAL A 36 -1.30 22.25 -10.75
C VAL A 36 -1.82 21.76 -12.10
N LEU A 37 -2.93 22.35 -12.55
CA LEU A 37 -3.54 22.12 -13.85
C LEU A 37 -3.09 23.24 -14.79
N THR A 38 -2.40 22.90 -15.87
CA THR A 38 -2.08 23.83 -16.96
C THR A 38 -3.08 23.61 -18.09
N ILE A 39 -3.79 24.68 -18.48
CA ILE A 39 -4.76 24.69 -19.58
C ILE A 39 -4.18 25.56 -20.71
N PRO A 40 -3.43 24.99 -21.67
CA PRO A 40 -2.64 25.77 -22.63
C PRO A 40 -3.46 26.71 -23.50
N TYR A 41 -4.63 26.25 -23.97
CA TYR A 41 -5.52 27.06 -24.80
C TYR A 41 -6.09 28.30 -24.09
N ALA A 42 -6.15 28.27 -22.76
CA ALA A 42 -6.61 29.39 -21.94
C ALA A 42 -5.42 30.18 -21.35
N GLU A 43 -4.18 29.78 -21.62
CA GLU A 43 -2.97 30.30 -20.97
C GLU A 43 -3.07 30.34 -19.43
N LEU A 44 -3.86 29.41 -18.86
CA LEU A 44 -4.20 29.38 -17.44
C LEU A 44 -3.43 28.27 -16.74
N THR A 45 -2.94 28.57 -15.54
CA THR A 45 -2.29 27.61 -14.65
C THR A 45 -2.88 27.78 -13.25
N GLU A 46 -3.46 26.72 -12.70
CA GLU A 46 -4.21 26.80 -11.44
C GLU A 46 -3.98 25.59 -10.53
N PRO A 47 -4.05 25.76 -9.21
CA PRO A 47 -4.02 24.63 -8.28
C PRO A 47 -5.31 23.81 -8.38
N PHE A 48 -5.19 22.50 -8.25
CA PHE A 48 -6.34 21.62 -8.11
C PHE A 48 -6.17 20.66 -6.93
N PHE A 49 -7.31 20.17 -6.46
CA PHE A 49 -7.40 19.13 -5.44
C PHE A 49 -8.29 18.01 -5.96
N ALA A 50 -7.93 16.77 -5.69
CA ALA A 50 -8.77 15.63 -6.04
C ALA A 50 -8.81 14.59 -4.91
N TRP A 51 -9.96 13.92 -4.82
CA TRP A 51 -10.23 12.85 -3.87
C TRP A 51 -10.90 11.66 -4.58
N TYR A 52 -10.53 10.47 -4.14
CA TYR A 52 -11.13 9.21 -4.57
C TYR A 52 -11.40 8.33 -3.36
N ASP A 53 -12.59 7.74 -3.32
CA ASP A 53 -13.06 6.82 -2.30
C ASP A 53 -13.76 5.64 -2.99
N SER A 54 -13.09 4.48 -3.03
CA SER A 54 -13.64 3.28 -3.67
C SER A 54 -14.71 2.59 -2.83
N HIS A 55 -14.72 2.80 -1.51
CA HIS A 55 -15.69 2.17 -0.62
C HIS A 55 -17.09 2.75 -0.85
N ASN A 56 -17.18 4.08 -1.00
CA ASN A 56 -18.44 4.77 -1.27
C ASN A 56 -18.69 5.03 -2.76
N GLY A 57 -17.76 4.65 -3.65
CA GLY A 57 -17.86 4.91 -5.09
C GLY A 57 -17.87 6.40 -5.44
N ARG A 58 -17.11 7.21 -4.69
CA ARG A 58 -17.11 8.67 -4.81
C ARG A 58 -15.79 9.15 -5.38
N SER A 59 -15.86 10.18 -6.21
CA SER A 59 -14.71 10.95 -6.65
C SER A 59 -15.09 12.42 -6.76
N ARG A 60 -14.11 13.29 -6.55
CA ARG A 60 -14.28 14.73 -6.66
C ARG A 60 -12.97 15.35 -7.13
N ILE A 61 -13.08 16.31 -8.04
CA ILE A 61 -11.98 17.18 -8.43
C ILE A 61 -12.46 18.61 -8.23
N ASP A 62 -11.78 19.33 -7.35
CA ASP A 62 -11.99 20.75 -7.16
C ASP A 62 -10.91 21.51 -7.91
N TYR A 63 -11.39 22.36 -8.79
CA TYR A 63 -10.67 23.36 -9.54
C TYR A 63 -11.52 24.63 -9.49
N TYR A 64 -10.88 25.79 -9.49
CA TYR A 64 -11.51 27.13 -9.36
C TYR A 64 -11.90 27.67 -7.98
N GLY A 65 -11.56 27.04 -6.84
CA GLY A 65 -11.67 27.67 -5.51
C GLY A 65 -13.06 28.17 -5.10
#